data_AF-A0A520MXC5-F1
#
_entry.id   AF-A0A520MXC5-F1
#
_cell.length_a   1.000
_cell.length_b   1.000
_cell.length_c   1.000
_cell.angle_alpha   90.00
_cell.angle_beta   90.00
_cell.angle_gamma   90.00
#
_symmetry.space_group_name_H-M   'P 1'
#
loop_
_entity.id
_entity.type
_entity.pdbx_description
1 polymer ?
#
loop_
_entity_poly.entity_id
_entity_poly.type
_entity_poly.pdbx_seq_one_letter_code
_entity_poly.pdbx_strand_id
1 'polypeptide(L)'
;MKRSYFSSTIENFISTRESDILGTLTSSENIFSITPKTTYAWQGEISVMQSSLVDIDGHIDFEYVIPRMGKRVDVLLVIENIIFIIEFKVGSDTYDANSITQLVDYTLDLKNFHEGSHNQIICPILIATEAQETNFTIITEED
;
A
#
# COMPACT_ATOMS: atom_id res chain seq x y z
N MET A 1 10.90 -8.63 14.09
CA MET A 1 9.48 -8.24 14.28
C MET A 1 8.85 -8.13 12.90
N LYS A 2 7.64 -8.63 12.69
CA LYS A 2 6.94 -8.53 11.39
C LYS A 2 6.68 -7.05 11.10
N ARG A 3 7.09 -6.54 9.93
CA ARG A 3 6.96 -5.12 9.54
C ARG A 3 5.64 -4.82 8.83
N SER A 4 4.92 -5.86 8.42
CA SER A 4 3.62 -5.82 7.76
C SER A 4 2.68 -6.82 8.43
N TYR A 5 1.37 -6.62 8.27
CA TYR A 5 0.38 -7.58 8.76
C TYR A 5 0.29 -8.79 7.82
N PHE A 6 0.18 -8.53 6.52
CA PHE A 6 0.25 -9.53 5.46
C PHE A 6 1.46 -9.27 4.57
N SER A 7 2.12 -10.34 4.12
CA SER A 7 3.35 -10.28 3.32
C SER A 7 3.46 -11.56 2.48
N SER A 8 3.60 -11.42 1.16
CA SER A 8 3.83 -12.56 0.27
C SER A 8 4.40 -12.12 -1.08
N THR A 9 4.85 -13.09 -1.89
CA THR A 9 5.02 -12.84 -3.32
C THR A 9 3.69 -12.47 -3.96
N ILE A 10 3.73 -11.71 -5.07
CA ILE A 10 2.53 -11.32 -5.82
C ILE A 10 1.79 -12.56 -6.36
N GLU A 11 2.52 -13.56 -6.87
CA GLU A 11 1.95 -14.84 -7.30
C GLU A 11 1.11 -15.51 -6.19
N ASN A 12 1.68 -15.62 -4.99
CA ASN A 12 0.98 -16.21 -3.86
C ASN A 12 -0.22 -15.36 -3.43
N PHE A 13 -0.06 -14.03 -3.41
CA PHE A 13 -1.13 -13.10 -3.07
C PHE A 13 -2.34 -13.26 -4.00
N ILE A 14 -2.12 -13.33 -5.32
CA ILE A 14 -3.17 -13.50 -6.34
C ILE A 14 -3.86 -14.86 -6.18
N SER A 15 -3.11 -15.92 -5.88
CA SER A 15 -3.69 -17.26 -5.67
C SER A 15 -4.42 -17.44 -4.33
N THR A 16 -4.19 -16.54 -3.36
CA THR A 16 -4.80 -16.60 -2.04
C THR A 16 -6.20 -16.01 -2.08
N ARG A 17 -7.17 -16.66 -1.43
CA ARG A 17 -8.54 -16.13 -1.37
C ARG A 17 -8.57 -14.82 -0.58
N GLU A 18 -9.31 -13.83 -1.06
CA GLU A 18 -9.46 -12.53 -0.38
C GLU A 18 -9.84 -12.67 1.11
N SER A 19 -10.70 -13.64 1.43
CA SER A 19 -11.12 -13.91 2.82
C SER A 19 -9.98 -14.35 3.75
N ASP A 20 -8.99 -15.07 3.21
CA ASP A 20 -7.85 -15.56 3.99
C ASP A 20 -6.85 -14.42 4.25
N ILE A 21 -6.68 -13.53 3.27
CA ILE A 21 -5.88 -12.31 3.39
C ILE A 21 -6.53 -11.37 4.42
N LEU A 22 -7.83 -11.10 4.29
CA LEU A 22 -8.60 -10.32 5.25
C LEU A 22 -8.54 -10.94 6.66
N GLY A 23 -8.63 -12.26 6.77
CA GLY A 23 -8.43 -12.98 8.03
C GLY A 23 -7.05 -12.72 8.65
N THR A 24 -6.01 -12.66 7.82
CA THR A 24 -4.65 -12.35 8.27
C THR A 24 -4.53 -10.90 8.78
N LEU A 25 -5.10 -9.93 8.05
CA LEU A 25 -5.10 -8.51 8.44
C LEU A 25 -5.85 -8.30 9.77
N THR A 26 -7.08 -8.81 9.84
CA THR A 26 -7.92 -8.73 11.05
C THR A 26 -7.26 -9.41 12.26
N SER A 27 -6.57 -10.54 12.07
CA SER A 27 -5.85 -11.21 13.17
C SER A 27 -4.60 -10.48 13.65
N SER A 28 -4.04 -9.59 12.83
CA SER A 28 -2.81 -8.84 13.13
C SER A 28 -3.09 -7.47 13.76
N GLU A 29 -4.29 -6.93 13.55
CA GLU A 29 -4.73 -5.65 14.11
C GLU A 29 -5.29 -5.82 15.54
N ASN A 30 -5.29 -4.73 16.30
CA ASN A 30 -5.98 -4.68 17.58
C ASN A 30 -7.48 -4.82 17.38
N ILE A 31 -8.10 -5.81 18.04
CA ILE A 31 -9.52 -6.12 17.91
C ILE A 31 -10.45 -4.93 18.16
N PHE A 32 -10.06 -3.98 19.01
CA PHE A 32 -10.84 -2.77 19.29
C PHE A 32 -10.77 -1.72 18.17
N SER A 33 -9.80 -1.83 17.26
CA SER A 33 -9.62 -0.97 16.09
C SER A 33 -10.36 -1.48 14.85
N ILE A 34 -10.81 -2.75 14.86
CA ILE A 34 -11.48 -3.37 13.72
C ILE A 34 -12.94 -2.87 13.68
N THR A 35 -13.27 -2.15 12.61
CA THR A 35 -14.63 -1.65 12.35
C THR A 35 -15.13 -2.16 11.00
N PRO A 36 -16.45 -2.11 10.73
CA PRO A 36 -16.98 -2.42 9.40
C PRO A 36 -16.34 -1.57 8.29
N LYS A 37 -15.96 -0.32 8.60
CA LYS A 37 -15.26 0.57 7.66
C LYS A 37 -13.84 0.06 7.37
N THR A 38 -13.10 -0.36 8.38
CA THR A 38 -11.75 -0.93 8.23
C THR A 38 -11.78 -2.19 7.38
N THR A 39 -12.70 -3.11 7.66
CA THR A 39 -12.83 -4.34 6.87
C THR A 39 -13.27 -4.07 5.43
N TYR A 40 -14.15 -3.08 5.23
CA TYR A 40 -14.56 -2.67 3.88
C TYR A 40 -13.40 -2.06 3.08
N ALA A 41 -12.57 -1.23 3.72
CA ALA A 41 -11.37 -0.68 3.09
C ALA A 41 -10.41 -1.79 2.66
N TRP A 42 -10.02 -2.68 3.57
CA TRP A 42 -9.14 -3.81 3.24
C TRP A 42 -9.70 -4.70 2.14
N GLN A 43 -11.01 -4.97 2.11
CA GLN A 43 -11.62 -5.73 1.02
C GLN A 43 -11.46 -5.02 -0.34
N GLY A 44 -11.71 -3.71 -0.38
CA GLY A 44 -11.52 -2.91 -1.59
C GLY A 44 -10.07 -2.90 -2.05
N GLU A 45 -9.13 -2.72 -1.13
CA GLU A 45 -7.69 -2.75 -1.40
C GLU A 45 -7.26 -4.11 -1.97
N ILE A 46 -7.60 -5.22 -1.30
CA ILE A 46 -7.27 -6.57 -1.75
C ILE A 46 -7.78 -6.81 -3.16
N SER A 47 -9.04 -6.47 -3.43
CA SER A 47 -9.67 -6.71 -4.73
C SER A 47 -9.01 -5.90 -5.86
N VAL A 48 -8.72 -4.61 -5.62
CA VAL A 48 -7.99 -3.76 -6.57
C VAL A 48 -6.58 -4.32 -6.82
N MET A 49 -5.87 -4.72 -5.78
CA MET A 49 -4.52 -5.23 -5.91
C MET A 49 -4.47 -6.58 -6.65
N GLN A 50 -5.39 -7.52 -6.37
CA GLN A 50 -5.40 -8.82 -7.06
C GLN A 50 -5.72 -8.68 -8.55
N SER A 51 -6.62 -7.77 -8.90
CA SER A 51 -6.97 -7.52 -10.32
C SER A 51 -5.88 -6.75 -11.07
N SER A 52 -5.11 -5.89 -10.39
CA SER A 52 -4.11 -5.02 -11.02
C SER A 52 -2.73 -5.68 -11.19
N LEU A 53 -2.44 -6.74 -10.45
CA LEU A 53 -1.10 -7.34 -10.39
C LEU A 53 -0.96 -8.66 -11.18
N VAL A 54 -1.96 -9.03 -11.98
CA VAL A 54 -1.91 -10.23 -12.81
C VAL A 54 -0.68 -10.22 -13.72
N ASP A 55 0.04 -11.34 -13.77
CA ASP A 55 1.28 -11.54 -14.54
C ASP A 55 2.46 -10.63 -14.14
N ILE A 56 2.41 -10.00 -12.96
CA ILE A 56 3.51 -9.22 -12.39
C ILE A 56 4.26 -10.07 -11.36
N ASP A 57 5.58 -10.11 -11.45
CA ASP A 57 6.45 -10.68 -10.41
C ASP A 57 6.87 -9.61 -9.40
N GLY A 58 6.99 -10.01 -8.14
CA GLY A 58 7.36 -9.11 -7.07
C GLY A 58 6.82 -9.54 -5.71
N HIS A 59 6.86 -8.60 -4.78
CA HIS A 59 6.43 -8.78 -3.40
C HIS A 59 5.42 -7.72 -2.99
N ILE A 60 4.47 -8.11 -2.15
CA ILE A 60 3.40 -7.24 -1.64
C ILE A 60 3.31 -7.36 -0.12
N ASP A 61 3.27 -6.22 0.54
CA ASP A 61 3.08 -6.06 1.97
C ASP A 61 1.87 -5.16 2.23
N PHE A 62 0.91 -5.65 3.01
CA PHE A 62 -0.18 -4.81 3.50
C PHE A 62 0.12 -4.33 4.91
N GLU A 63 -0.33 -3.10 5.21
CA GLU A 63 -0.19 -2.49 6.53
C GLU A 63 1.29 -2.46 6.94
N TYR A 64 2.14 -1.96 6.05
CA TYR A 64 3.59 -1.92 6.22
C TYR A 64 3.99 -0.72 7.08
N VAL A 65 4.75 -0.97 8.14
CA VAL A 65 5.22 0.06 9.08
C VAL A 65 6.22 1.00 8.40
N ILE A 66 5.85 2.29 8.36
CA ILE A 66 6.76 3.35 7.97
C ILE A 66 7.70 3.66 9.15
N PRO A 67 9.03 3.67 8.95
CA PRO A 67 9.98 3.99 10.02
C PRO A 67 9.65 5.32 10.71
N ARG A 68 10.05 5.48 11.98
CA ARG A 68 9.96 6.72 12.79
C ARG A 68 8.59 7.40 12.98
N MET A 69 7.57 7.07 12.21
CA MET A 69 6.25 7.69 12.25
C MET A 69 5.28 6.94 13.15
N GLY A 70 5.55 5.67 13.45
CA GLY A 70 4.61 4.81 14.18
C GLY A 70 3.30 4.60 13.43
N LYS A 71 3.31 4.80 12.11
CA LYS A 71 2.18 4.63 11.19
C LYS A 71 2.48 3.53 10.18
N ARG A 72 1.47 3.14 9.43
CA ARG A 72 1.55 2.17 8.35
C ARG A 72 1.07 2.80 7.06
N VAL A 73 1.62 2.32 5.95
CA VAL A 73 1.02 2.53 4.62
C VAL A 73 0.17 1.32 4.27
N ASP A 74 -0.91 1.54 3.54
CA ASP A 74 -1.88 0.52 3.20
C ASP A 74 -1.23 -0.63 2.43
N VAL A 75 -0.49 -0.32 1.35
CA VAL A 75 0.26 -1.32 0.57
C VAL A 75 1.65 -0.82 0.21
N LEU A 76 2.65 -1.69 0.38
CA LEU A 76 3.98 -1.55 -0.19
C LEU A 76 4.20 -2.67 -1.20
N LEU A 77 4.59 -2.31 -2.42
CA LEU A 77 5.02 -3.25 -3.44
C LEU A 77 6.52 -3.13 -3.71
N VAL A 78 7.14 -4.25 -4.00
CA VAL A 78 8.47 -4.30 -4.59
C VAL A 78 8.37 -5.05 -5.90
N ILE A 79 8.54 -4.34 -7.01
CA ILE A 79 8.57 -4.91 -8.35
C ILE A 79 9.91 -4.50 -8.96
N GLU A 80 10.72 -5.48 -9.35
CA GLU A 80 12.11 -5.28 -9.77
C GLU A 80 12.90 -4.42 -8.75
N ASN A 81 13.36 -3.22 -9.14
CA ASN A 81 14.10 -2.28 -8.31
C ASN A 81 13.28 -1.03 -7.93
N ILE A 82 11.95 -1.12 -8.01
CA ILE A 82 11.04 -0.03 -7.69
C ILE A 82 10.19 -0.41 -6.48
N ILE A 83 10.17 0.47 -5.49
CA ILE A 83 9.27 0.39 -4.33
C ILE A 83 8.05 1.26 -4.63
N PHE A 84 6.86 0.67 -4.69
CA PHE A 84 5.63 1.43 -4.77
C PHE A 84 5.03 1.55 -3.37
N ILE A 85 4.72 2.77 -2.97
CA ILE A 85 4.00 3.05 -1.72
C ILE A 85 2.61 3.48 -2.12
N ILE A 86 1.60 2.73 -1.70
CA ILE A 86 0.22 2.93 -2.13
C ILE A 86 -0.63 3.28 -0.92
N GLU A 87 -1.28 4.43 -1.00
CA GLU A 87 -2.32 4.86 -0.06
C GLU A 87 -3.68 4.75 -0.75
N PHE A 88 -4.66 4.17 -0.09
CA PHE A 88 -6.01 3.97 -0.59
C PHE A 88 -7.03 4.90 0.08
N LYS A 89 -7.99 5.36 -0.72
CA LYS A 89 -9.22 6.02 -0.31
C LYS A 89 -10.39 5.26 -0.91
N VAL A 90 -10.64 4.06 -0.39
CA VAL A 90 -11.75 3.20 -0.83
C VAL A 90 -13.10 3.91 -0.65
N GLY A 91 -13.88 3.98 -1.72
CA GLY A 91 -15.17 4.67 -1.77
C GLY A 91 -15.08 6.19 -2.00
N SER A 92 -13.88 6.76 -2.11
CA SER A 92 -13.70 8.19 -2.38
C SER A 92 -13.78 8.49 -3.88
N ASP A 93 -14.47 9.57 -4.22
CA ASP A 93 -14.54 10.14 -5.57
C ASP A 93 -13.52 11.27 -5.82
N THR A 94 -12.67 11.56 -4.83
CA THR A 94 -11.67 12.62 -4.88
C THR A 94 -10.31 12.19 -4.33
N TYR A 95 -9.27 12.84 -4.85
CA TYR A 95 -7.89 12.75 -4.36
C TYR A 95 -7.62 13.93 -3.42
N ASP A 96 -7.87 13.76 -2.12
CA ASP A 96 -7.77 14.86 -1.17
C ASP A 96 -6.30 15.23 -0.86
N ALA A 97 -6.07 16.52 -0.62
CA ALA A 97 -4.72 17.04 -0.38
C ALA A 97 -4.04 16.44 0.87
N ASN A 98 -4.80 16.07 1.90
CA ASN A 98 -4.22 15.50 3.12
C ASN A 98 -3.65 14.11 2.84
N SER A 99 -4.35 13.30 2.05
CA SER A 99 -3.86 11.98 1.61
C SER A 99 -2.61 12.10 0.75
N ILE A 100 -2.55 13.09 -0.15
CA ILE A 100 -1.35 13.38 -0.93
C ILE A 100 -0.17 13.75 -0.01
N THR A 101 -0.38 14.67 0.94
CA THR A 101 0.66 15.08 1.89
C THR A 101 1.14 13.90 2.74
N GLN A 102 0.22 13.08 3.26
CA GLN A 102 0.54 11.89 4.04
C GLN A 102 1.40 10.90 3.25
N LEU A 103 1.03 10.62 2.00
CA LEU A 103 1.76 9.70 1.13
C LEU A 103 3.16 10.23 0.78
N VAL A 104 3.29 11.54 0.55
CA VAL A 104 4.59 12.21 0.38
C VAL A 104 5.45 12.07 1.64
N ASP A 105 4.88 12.31 2.83
CA ASP A 105 5.60 12.15 4.10
C ASP A 105 6.10 10.71 4.30
N TYR A 106 5.27 9.71 3.99
CA TYR A 106 5.65 8.28 4.04
C TYR A 106 6.80 7.95 3.10
N THR A 107 6.74 8.49 1.88
CA THR A 107 7.77 8.29 0.85
C THR A 107 9.10 8.89 1.28
N LEU A 108 9.07 10.12 1.79
CA LEU A 108 10.26 10.80 2.29
C LEU A 108 10.86 10.10 3.51
N ASP A 109 10.03 9.60 4.44
CA ASP A 109 10.54 8.88 5.60
C ASP A 109 11.22 7.57 5.18
N LEU A 110 10.59 6.81 4.28
CA LEU A 110 11.17 5.57 3.77
C LEU A 110 12.50 5.83 3.03
N LYS A 111 12.56 6.84 2.15
CA LYS A 111 13.78 7.22 1.42
C LYS A 111 14.95 7.59 2.35
N ASN A 112 14.66 8.35 3.40
CA ASN A 112 15.68 8.95 4.26
C ASN A 112 16.07 8.08 5.47
N PHE A 113 15.19 7.18 5.92
CA PHE A 113 15.38 6.46 7.18
C PHE A 113 15.27 4.93 7.07
N HIS A 114 15.07 4.39 5.86
CA HIS A 114 15.18 2.96 5.61
C HIS A 114 16.39 2.66 4.73
N GLU A 115 17.41 2.02 5.31
CA GLU A 115 18.68 1.69 4.63
C GLU A 115 18.47 0.96 3.29
N GLY A 116 17.52 0.02 3.24
CA GLY A 116 17.22 -0.74 2.02
C GLY A 116 16.59 0.08 0.90
N SER A 117 16.11 1.30 1.17
CA SER A 117 15.40 2.17 0.22
C SER A 117 16.24 3.34 -0.30
N HIS A 118 17.43 3.58 0.27
CA HIS A 118 18.21 4.79 -0.02
C HIS A 118 18.56 4.93 -1.52
N ASN A 119 18.90 3.82 -2.17
CA ASN A 119 19.25 3.78 -3.60
C ASN A 119 18.12 3.23 -4.49
N GLN A 120 16.92 3.06 -3.95
CA GLN A 120 15.78 2.55 -4.71
C GLN A 120 14.96 3.71 -5.28
N ILE A 121 14.30 3.45 -6.40
CA ILE A 121 13.24 4.32 -6.91
C ILE A 121 12.01 4.07 -6.03
N ILE A 122 11.45 5.14 -5.47
CA ILE A 122 10.22 5.05 -4.67
C ILE A 122 9.12 5.81 -5.41
N CYS A 123 8.04 5.12 -5.73
CA CYS A 123 6.90 5.65 -6.47
C CYS A 123 5.67 5.72 -5.54
N PRO A 124 5.30 6.92 -5.05
CA PRO A 124 4.04 7.10 -4.33
C PRO A 124 2.84 7.01 -5.28
N ILE A 125 1.82 6.24 -4.90
CA ILE A 125 0.55 6.13 -5.62
C ILE A 125 -0.61 6.37 -4.64
N LEU A 126 -1.51 7.28 -4.99
CA LEU A 126 -2.78 7.47 -4.28
C LEU A 126 -3.92 6.88 -5.12
N ILE A 127 -4.68 5.95 -4.56
CA ILE A 127 -5.82 5.31 -5.22
C ILE A 127 -7.11 5.73 -4.55
N ALA A 128 -8.00 6.41 -5.29
CA ALA A 128 -9.37 6.70 -4.88
C ALA A 128 -10.32 5.89 -5.78
N THR A 129 -11.03 4.92 -5.21
CA THR A 129 -11.65 3.84 -6.02
C THR A 129 -12.89 4.28 -6.81
N GLU A 130 -13.52 5.40 -6.44
CA GLU A 130 -14.71 5.95 -7.12
C GLU A 130 -14.39 7.28 -7.83
N ALA A 131 -13.13 7.71 -7.82
CA ALA A 131 -12.73 8.96 -8.45
C ALA A 131 -12.70 8.83 -9.97
N GLN A 132 -12.93 9.95 -10.65
CA GLN A 132 -12.71 9.99 -12.09
C GLN A 132 -11.22 9.80 -12.40
N GLU A 133 -10.95 8.99 -13.42
CA GLU A 133 -9.60 8.80 -13.92
C GLU A 133 -8.98 10.16 -14.29
N THR A 134 -7.74 10.37 -13.84
CA THR A 134 -6.97 11.57 -14.16
C THR A 134 -5.75 11.19 -14.95
N ASN A 135 -5.39 12.02 -15.94
CA ASN A 135 -4.11 11.87 -16.60
C ASN A 135 -3.00 12.25 -15.61
N PHE A 136 -1.97 11.41 -15.51
CA PHE A 136 -0.79 11.69 -14.73
C PHE A 136 0.45 11.65 -15.62
N THR A 137 1.46 12.44 -15.23
CA THR A 137 2.78 12.40 -15.83
C THR A 137 3.72 11.78 -14.82
N ILE A 138 4.45 10.75 -15.23
CA ILE A 138 5.52 10.19 -14.40
C ILE A 138 6.71 11.14 -14.49
N ILE A 139 7.10 11.71 -13.35
CA ILE A 139 8.27 12.56 -13.22
C ILE A 139 9.26 11.81 -12.32
N THR A 140 10.48 11.65 -12.80
CA THR A 140 11.60 11.14 -12.01
C THR A 140 12.44 12.33 -11.56
N GLU A 141 12.54 12.53 -10.25
CA GLU A 141 13.45 13.52 -9.67
C GLU A 141 14.59 12.74 -9.00
N GLU A 142 15.83 13.09 -9.36
CA GLU A 142 17.01 12.75 -8.56
C GLU A 142 17.20 13.87 -7.54
N ASP A 143 17.51 13.52 -6.29
CA ASP A 143 17.83 14.47 -5.21
C ASP A 143 18.93 15.48 -5.61
#